data_AF-A0A1F4YDQ1-F1
#
_entry.id   AF-A0A1F4YDQ1-F1
#
_cell.length_a   1.000
_cell.length_b   1.000
_cell.length_c   1.000
_cell.angle_alpha   90.00
_cell.angle_beta   90.00
_cell.angle_gamma   90.00
#
_symmetry.space_group_name_H-M   'P 1'
#
loop_
_entity.id
_entity.type
_entity.pdbx_description
1 polymer ?
#
loop_
_entity_poly.entity_id
_entity_poly.type
_entity_poly.pdbx_seq_one_letter_code
_entity_poly.pdbx_strand_id
1 'polypeptide(L)'
;MTAMVSICAYTSAYSLVAPRGTDTTFEVLTWNVHEFPGSGFRTIDTLAILISDLDIDMIAFQEIADTAAFRGLLTRLPGWTGIYAPYDYPTTPYIKTAVIWRTDRATVNYIEQLFVGYSYQFPRPPIHVFATVNCGGGQFDFHLIDMHLKALSDQESQDRRRAAILMLKAYLDINVPAAPDHDWLVVGDWNDELEDPQSENVFWPLLIDSLDYRFLTLPMAGIPYWASYPSLGSLIDHIMIASDANVEYDSGTTITLRLDDEYSNYANRISDHRPVMSMFAGRPISAVDEPLPNRPELLTIYPNPFNGSTNINVELPYASRFRIDIFDILGRNRGVVAEGNYRPGHYRFSVAADHWSSGVYFAVLQTENSRSIARMTLLK
;
A
#
# COMPACT_ATOMS: atom_id res chain seq x y z
N MET A 1 -50.61 23.19 -12.39
CA MET A 1 -50.01 23.35 -11.05
C MET A 1 -49.25 22.06 -10.77
N THR A 2 -47.98 22.01 -11.16
CA THR A 2 -47.14 20.81 -11.06
C THR A 2 -46.41 20.91 -9.72
N ALA A 3 -46.78 20.06 -8.76
CA ALA A 3 -46.12 20.04 -7.46
C ALA A 3 -44.70 19.51 -7.64
N MET A 4 -43.71 20.37 -7.44
CA MET A 4 -42.33 19.95 -7.19
C MET A 4 -42.33 19.14 -5.90
N VAL A 5 -42.01 17.86 -6.01
CA VAL A 5 -41.62 17.05 -4.86
C VAL A 5 -40.24 17.55 -4.45
N SER A 6 -40.21 18.40 -3.43
CA SER A 6 -38.98 18.78 -2.76
C SER A 6 -38.42 17.54 -2.09
N ILE A 7 -37.31 17.01 -2.62
CA ILE A 7 -36.53 15.97 -1.97
C ILE A 7 -35.95 16.63 -0.71
N CYS A 8 -36.58 16.41 0.44
CA CYS A 8 -35.99 16.74 1.73
C CYS A 8 -34.67 15.97 1.84
N ALA A 9 -33.56 16.70 1.98
CA ALA A 9 -32.31 16.13 2.44
C ALA A 9 -32.58 15.46 3.80
N TYR A 10 -32.48 14.13 3.83
CA TYR A 10 -32.46 13.37 5.07
C TYR A 10 -31.13 13.68 5.76
N THR A 11 -31.06 14.77 6.53
CA THR A 11 -30.01 14.93 7.53
C THR A 11 -30.40 14.09 8.74
N SER A 12 -30.04 12.80 8.74
CA SER A 12 -30.20 11.98 9.95
C SER A 12 -29.23 12.50 11.01
N ALA A 13 -29.77 12.97 12.13
CA ALA A 13 -29.04 13.58 13.25
C ALA A 13 -28.23 12.57 14.11
N TYR A 14 -27.75 11.47 13.54
CA TYR A 14 -26.99 10.45 14.28
C TYR A 14 -25.81 9.93 13.43
N SER A 15 -24.60 10.34 13.82
CA SER A 15 -23.34 9.73 13.41
C SER A 15 -23.29 8.31 13.98
N LEU A 16 -22.93 7.33 13.17
CA LEU A 16 -22.63 5.96 13.59
C LEU A 16 -21.18 5.82 14.05
N VAL A 17 -20.27 6.54 13.40
CA VAL A 17 -18.82 6.51 13.68
C VAL A 17 -18.25 7.92 13.69
N ALA A 18 -17.07 8.11 14.28
CA ALA A 18 -16.37 9.39 14.22
C ALA A 18 -15.67 9.57 12.86
N PRO A 19 -15.45 10.81 12.40
CA PRO A 19 -14.67 11.08 11.19
C PRO A 19 -13.24 10.58 11.31
N ARG A 20 -12.65 10.26 10.15
CA ARG A 20 -11.24 9.88 10.00
C ARG A 20 -10.52 10.75 8.98
N GLY A 21 -11.23 11.26 7.98
CA GLY A 21 -10.67 12.23 7.05
C GLY A 21 -10.43 13.60 7.66
N THR A 22 -9.50 14.35 7.10
CA THR A 22 -9.21 15.73 7.51
C THR A 22 -9.04 16.65 6.31
N ASP A 23 -9.11 17.97 6.52
CA ASP A 23 -8.92 18.93 5.43
C ASP A 23 -7.48 19.03 4.91
N THR A 24 -6.51 18.54 5.70
CA THR A 24 -5.07 18.72 5.47
C THR A 24 -4.36 17.45 5.03
N THR A 25 -5.06 16.33 5.00
CA THR A 25 -4.52 15.01 4.65
C THR A 25 -5.33 14.43 3.51
N PHE A 26 -4.76 13.43 2.84
CA PHE A 26 -5.45 12.66 1.82
C PHE A 26 -5.60 11.22 2.31
N GLU A 27 -6.83 10.71 2.34
CA GLU A 27 -7.09 9.34 2.80
C GLU A 27 -7.50 8.41 1.67
N VAL A 28 -6.87 7.24 1.64
CA VAL A 28 -7.28 6.11 0.81
C VAL A 28 -7.72 4.97 1.72
N LEU A 29 -8.94 4.48 1.51
CA LEU A 29 -9.53 3.35 2.22
C LEU A 29 -9.75 2.19 1.26
N THR A 30 -9.42 0.96 1.66
CA THR A 30 -9.88 -0.26 0.98
C THR A 30 -10.88 -1.01 1.84
N TRP A 31 -11.94 -1.52 1.21
CA TRP A 31 -13.07 -2.11 1.92
C TRP A 31 -13.78 -3.21 1.12
N ASN A 32 -13.57 -4.47 1.51
CA ASN A 32 -14.47 -5.54 1.10
C ASN A 32 -15.82 -5.37 1.80
N VAL A 33 -16.89 -5.13 1.04
CA VAL A 33 -18.26 -4.88 1.54
C VAL A 33 -19.18 -6.11 1.44
N HIS A 34 -18.59 -7.30 1.38
CA HIS A 34 -19.21 -8.64 1.40
C HIS A 34 -20.56 -8.77 0.68
N GLU A 35 -20.52 -9.31 -0.54
CA GLU A 35 -21.69 -9.52 -1.41
C GLU A 35 -22.60 -8.29 -1.53
N PHE A 36 -22.03 -7.09 -1.70
CA PHE A 36 -22.79 -5.86 -1.64
C PHE A 36 -23.93 -5.81 -2.68
N PRO A 37 -25.18 -5.52 -2.27
CA PRO A 37 -25.63 -5.20 -0.90
C PRO A 37 -26.14 -6.42 -0.12
N GLY A 38 -25.32 -7.01 0.77
CA GLY A 38 -25.65 -8.26 1.45
C GLY A 38 -26.96 -8.26 2.26
N SER A 39 -27.37 -7.11 2.82
CA SER A 39 -28.66 -6.89 3.49
C SER A 39 -29.61 -5.97 2.70
N GLY A 40 -29.46 -5.94 1.38
CA GLY A 40 -30.26 -5.14 0.46
C GLY A 40 -30.23 -3.64 0.80
N PHE A 41 -31.40 -3.01 0.80
CA PHE A 41 -31.53 -1.57 1.05
C PHE A 41 -30.88 -1.11 2.36
N ARG A 42 -30.87 -1.95 3.41
CA ARG A 42 -30.28 -1.59 4.71
C ARG A 42 -28.77 -1.44 4.63
N THR A 43 -28.10 -2.26 3.80
CA THR A 43 -26.66 -2.11 3.51
C THR A 43 -26.40 -0.81 2.80
N ILE A 44 -27.18 -0.50 1.75
CA ILE A 44 -27.02 0.74 0.97
C ILE A 44 -27.14 1.98 1.86
N ASP A 45 -28.21 2.07 2.66
CA ASP A 45 -28.44 3.22 3.54
C ASP A 45 -27.39 3.32 4.66
N THR A 46 -27.02 2.20 5.28
CA THR A 46 -26.06 2.21 6.40
C THR A 46 -24.65 2.53 5.89
N LEU A 47 -24.26 1.98 4.73
CA LEU A 47 -22.98 2.27 4.11
C LEU A 47 -22.88 3.74 3.68
N ALA A 48 -23.97 4.32 3.16
CA ALA A 48 -24.01 5.76 2.84
C ALA A 48 -23.73 6.64 4.07
N ILE A 49 -24.31 6.29 5.22
CA ILE A 49 -24.07 7.00 6.49
C ILE A 49 -22.61 6.83 6.91
N LEU A 50 -22.08 5.60 6.90
CA LEU A 50 -20.68 5.35 7.30
C LEU A 50 -19.68 6.09 6.41
N ILE A 51 -19.88 6.10 5.09
CA ILE A 51 -19.01 6.86 4.17
C ILE A 51 -19.06 8.36 4.50
N SER A 52 -20.25 8.90 4.73
CA SER A 52 -20.44 10.32 5.07
C SER A 52 -19.83 10.67 6.43
N ASP A 53 -19.97 9.79 7.43
CA ASP A 53 -19.43 9.99 8.78
C ASP A 53 -17.90 9.92 8.81
N LEU A 54 -17.31 8.99 8.07
CA LEU A 54 -15.85 8.80 8.02
C LEU A 54 -15.14 9.94 7.29
N ASP A 55 -15.83 10.57 6.33
CA ASP A 55 -15.33 11.68 5.50
C ASP A 55 -14.03 11.37 4.75
N ILE A 56 -13.91 10.14 4.23
CA ILE A 56 -12.73 9.69 3.47
C ILE A 56 -12.74 10.23 2.05
N ASP A 57 -11.57 10.68 1.59
CA ASP A 57 -11.39 11.25 0.25
C ASP A 57 -11.54 10.25 -0.89
N MET A 58 -10.95 9.05 -0.78
CA MET A 58 -11.07 8.00 -1.79
C MET A 58 -11.24 6.61 -1.17
N ILE A 59 -12.20 5.84 -1.68
CA ILE A 59 -12.50 4.48 -1.18
C ILE A 59 -12.53 3.49 -2.34
N ALA A 60 -11.71 2.45 -2.22
CA ALA A 60 -11.70 1.26 -3.06
C ALA A 60 -12.56 0.16 -2.40
N PHE A 61 -13.50 -0.39 -3.15
CA PHE A 61 -14.45 -1.39 -2.70
C PHE A 61 -14.24 -2.70 -3.43
N GLN A 62 -14.30 -3.79 -2.68
CA GLN A 62 -14.41 -5.12 -3.22
C GLN A 62 -15.82 -5.66 -2.96
N GLU A 63 -16.22 -6.64 -3.74
CA GLU A 63 -17.49 -7.35 -3.60
C GLU A 63 -18.78 -6.63 -4.02
N ILE A 64 -18.70 -5.77 -5.04
CA ILE A 64 -19.89 -5.18 -5.65
C ILE A 64 -20.63 -6.21 -6.49
N ALA A 65 -21.64 -6.87 -5.90
CA ALA A 65 -22.45 -7.89 -6.55
C ALA A 65 -23.65 -7.30 -7.34
N ASP A 66 -24.12 -6.10 -6.97
CA ASP A 66 -25.20 -5.40 -7.67
C ASP A 66 -24.81 -3.95 -8.03
N THR A 67 -24.64 -3.70 -9.33
CA THR A 67 -24.28 -2.38 -9.86
C THR A 67 -25.44 -1.38 -9.90
N ALA A 68 -26.69 -1.84 -9.84
CA ALA A 68 -27.84 -0.95 -9.66
C ALA A 68 -27.90 -0.44 -8.22
N ALA A 69 -27.65 -1.33 -7.24
CA ALA A 69 -27.51 -0.95 -5.84
C ALA A 69 -26.33 0.02 -5.61
N PHE A 70 -25.19 -0.21 -6.27
CA PHE A 70 -24.04 0.69 -6.18
C PHE A 70 -24.34 2.09 -6.73
N ARG A 71 -25.05 2.17 -7.87
CA ARG A 71 -25.56 3.47 -8.35
C ARG A 71 -26.52 4.11 -7.34
N GLY A 72 -27.37 3.30 -6.70
CA GLY A 72 -28.24 3.73 -5.60
C GLY A 72 -27.47 4.27 -4.39
N LEU A 73 -26.33 3.69 -4.03
CA LEU A 73 -25.42 4.22 -3.01
C LEU A 73 -24.90 5.61 -3.39
N LEU A 74 -24.38 5.78 -4.61
CA LEU A 74 -23.88 7.07 -5.08
C LEU A 74 -24.97 8.16 -5.06
N THR A 75 -26.23 7.84 -5.37
CA THR A 75 -27.32 8.84 -5.27
C THR A 75 -27.58 9.35 -3.84
N ARG A 76 -27.08 8.65 -2.81
CA ARG A 76 -27.20 9.02 -1.39
C ARG A 76 -25.98 9.75 -0.84
N LEU A 77 -24.92 9.89 -1.64
CA LEU A 77 -23.64 10.48 -1.22
C LEU A 77 -23.39 11.78 -2.01
N PRO A 78 -24.13 12.88 -1.72
CA PRO A 78 -23.89 14.15 -2.39
C PRO A 78 -22.46 14.63 -2.12
N GLY A 79 -21.71 14.94 -3.18
CA GLY A 79 -20.29 15.30 -3.09
C GLY A 79 -19.33 14.16 -3.45
N TRP A 80 -19.81 12.91 -3.46
CA TRP A 80 -19.06 11.76 -3.95
C TRP A 80 -19.50 11.37 -5.36
N THR A 81 -18.57 10.81 -6.10
CA THR A 81 -18.82 10.12 -7.37
C THR A 81 -18.03 8.82 -7.39
N GLY A 82 -18.26 7.96 -8.38
CA GLY A 82 -17.55 6.68 -8.43
C GLY A 82 -17.76 5.87 -9.69
N ILE A 83 -16.95 4.83 -9.81
CA ILE A 83 -16.93 3.88 -10.92
C ILE A 83 -16.78 2.45 -10.37
N TYR A 84 -17.24 1.48 -11.15
CA TYR A 84 -16.99 0.07 -10.91
C TYR A 84 -16.34 -0.57 -12.14
N ALA A 85 -15.74 -1.75 -11.96
CA ALA A 85 -15.00 -2.44 -13.00
C ALA A 85 -15.86 -2.60 -14.29
N PRO A 86 -15.45 -2.11 -15.46
CA PRO A 86 -16.34 -2.08 -16.63
C PRO A 86 -16.58 -3.47 -17.24
N TYR A 87 -15.65 -4.43 -17.09
CA TYR A 87 -15.72 -5.76 -17.70
C TYR A 87 -16.83 -6.62 -17.09
N ASP A 88 -17.67 -7.18 -17.94
CA ASP A 88 -18.73 -8.11 -17.55
C ASP A 88 -18.23 -9.56 -17.65
N TYR A 89 -18.29 -10.27 -16.53
CA TYR A 89 -17.76 -11.62 -16.40
C TYR A 89 -18.63 -12.64 -17.14
N PRO A 90 -18.08 -13.42 -18.07
CA PRO A 90 -18.87 -14.39 -18.83
C PRO A 90 -19.20 -15.69 -18.06
N THR A 91 -18.46 -16.04 -17.00
CA THR A 91 -18.50 -17.39 -16.39
C THR A 91 -18.42 -17.46 -14.86
N THR A 92 -18.36 -16.35 -14.14
CA THR A 92 -18.30 -16.31 -12.66
C THR A 92 -19.47 -15.52 -12.09
N PRO A 93 -19.90 -15.78 -10.84
CA PRO A 93 -20.84 -14.89 -10.16
C PRO A 93 -20.31 -13.46 -10.22
N TYR A 94 -21.20 -12.55 -10.59
CA TYR A 94 -20.88 -11.17 -10.94
C TYR A 94 -20.50 -10.40 -9.68
N ILE A 95 -19.19 -10.18 -9.48
CA ILE A 95 -18.65 -9.48 -8.31
C ILE A 95 -17.55 -8.54 -8.80
N LYS A 96 -17.75 -7.23 -8.63
CA LYS A 96 -16.82 -6.20 -9.15
C LYS A 96 -16.07 -5.51 -8.03
N THR A 97 -14.92 -4.96 -8.40
CA THR A 97 -14.25 -3.89 -7.66
C THR A 97 -14.85 -2.54 -8.06
N ALA A 98 -14.67 -1.52 -7.22
CA ALA A 98 -15.19 -0.17 -7.46
C ALA A 98 -14.40 0.88 -6.70
N VAL A 99 -14.31 2.09 -7.24
CA VAL A 99 -13.67 3.22 -6.55
C VAL A 99 -14.66 4.37 -6.49
N ILE A 100 -14.83 4.96 -5.31
CA ILE A 100 -15.54 6.22 -5.13
C ILE A 100 -14.59 7.27 -4.58
N TRP A 101 -14.87 8.54 -4.85
CA TRP A 101 -14.06 9.64 -4.37
C TRP A 101 -14.89 10.91 -4.17
N ARG A 102 -14.37 11.77 -3.30
CA ARG A 102 -14.85 13.14 -3.09
C ARG A 102 -14.53 14.02 -4.29
N THR A 103 -15.56 14.64 -4.87
CA THR A 103 -15.45 15.46 -6.09
C THR A 103 -14.76 16.81 -5.86
N ASP A 104 -14.74 17.30 -4.63
CA ASP A 104 -14.00 18.49 -4.22
C ASP A 104 -12.51 18.20 -3.96
N ARG A 105 -12.13 16.93 -3.81
CA ARG A 105 -10.77 16.48 -3.46
C ARG A 105 -10.01 15.91 -4.63
N ALA A 106 -10.64 15.02 -5.41
CA ALA A 106 -9.97 14.29 -6.46
C ALA A 106 -10.67 14.41 -7.82
N THR A 107 -9.87 14.50 -8.87
CA THR A 107 -10.30 14.37 -10.27
C THR A 107 -9.69 13.10 -10.84
N VAL A 108 -10.53 12.17 -11.29
CA VAL A 108 -10.07 10.96 -12.00
C VAL A 108 -9.85 11.29 -13.46
N ASN A 109 -8.60 11.14 -13.90
CA ASN A 109 -8.13 11.49 -15.24
C ASN A 109 -8.30 10.32 -16.23
N TYR A 110 -8.03 9.10 -15.77
CA TYR A 110 -8.14 7.90 -16.58
C TYR A 110 -8.43 6.67 -15.73
N ILE A 111 -9.11 5.70 -16.34
CA ILE A 111 -9.47 4.41 -15.76
C ILE A 111 -9.12 3.32 -16.77
N GLU A 112 -8.41 2.31 -16.30
CA GLU A 112 -8.15 1.07 -17.02
C GLU A 112 -8.67 -0.13 -16.24
N GLN A 113 -9.01 -1.19 -16.96
CA GLN A 113 -9.14 -2.49 -16.34
C GLN A 113 -7.97 -3.38 -16.75
N LEU A 114 -7.17 -3.78 -15.77
CA LEU A 114 -5.95 -4.54 -15.97
C LEU A 114 -6.25 -6.03 -16.11
N PHE A 115 -5.40 -6.75 -16.84
CA PHE A 115 -5.38 -8.22 -16.89
C PHE A 115 -6.72 -8.88 -17.34
N VAL A 116 -7.51 -8.18 -18.16
CA VAL A 116 -8.70 -8.78 -18.79
C VAL A 116 -8.31 -10.01 -19.60
N GLY A 117 -9.04 -11.11 -19.42
CA GLY A 117 -8.77 -12.40 -20.05
C GLY A 117 -7.85 -13.34 -19.25
N TYR A 118 -7.21 -12.87 -18.18
CA TYR A 118 -6.36 -13.68 -17.29
C TYR A 118 -7.14 -14.18 -16.07
N SER A 119 -8.28 -14.85 -16.30
CA SER A 119 -9.24 -15.22 -15.25
C SER A 119 -8.72 -16.22 -14.21
N TYR A 120 -7.65 -16.95 -14.53
CA TYR A 120 -6.98 -17.83 -13.57
C TYR A 120 -6.34 -17.01 -12.44
N GLN A 121 -5.50 -16.05 -12.80
CA GLN A 121 -4.82 -15.12 -11.89
C GLN A 121 -5.81 -14.13 -11.27
N PHE A 122 -6.58 -13.47 -12.12
CA PHE A 122 -7.48 -12.39 -11.76
C PHE A 122 -8.91 -12.74 -12.21
N PRO A 123 -9.65 -13.55 -11.42
CA PRO A 123 -11.07 -13.80 -11.70
C PRO A 123 -11.89 -12.50 -11.65
N ARG A 124 -11.38 -11.50 -10.94
CA ARG A 124 -11.83 -10.12 -10.85
C ARG A 124 -10.67 -9.24 -11.32
N PRO A 125 -10.58 -8.92 -12.62
CA PRO A 125 -9.48 -8.13 -13.17
C PRO A 125 -9.42 -6.75 -12.46
N PRO A 126 -8.26 -6.35 -11.90
CA PRO A 126 -8.09 -5.11 -11.14
C PRO A 126 -8.50 -3.86 -11.93
N ILE A 127 -8.96 -2.84 -11.22
CA ILE A 127 -9.15 -1.51 -11.81
C ILE A 127 -7.92 -0.68 -11.51
N HIS A 128 -7.42 0.02 -12.51
CA HIS A 128 -6.39 1.04 -12.36
C HIS A 128 -7.02 2.41 -12.58
N VAL A 129 -6.77 3.32 -11.65
CA VAL A 129 -7.25 4.71 -11.68
C VAL A 129 -6.03 5.60 -11.64
N PHE A 130 -5.96 6.56 -12.55
CA PHE A 130 -5.03 7.69 -12.46
C PHE A 130 -5.82 8.94 -12.07
N ALA A 131 -5.43 9.60 -10.99
CA ALA A 131 -6.18 10.71 -10.42
C ALA A 131 -5.25 11.83 -9.95
N THR A 132 -5.78 13.05 -10.02
CA THR A 132 -5.19 14.26 -9.45
C THR A 132 -5.91 14.61 -8.15
N VAL A 133 -5.17 14.82 -7.07
CA VAL A 133 -5.69 15.15 -5.74
C VAL A 133 -5.32 16.57 -5.37
N ASN A 134 -6.28 17.30 -4.80
CA ASN A 134 -6.08 18.59 -4.17
C ASN A 134 -6.07 18.40 -2.64
N CYS A 135 -4.91 18.56 -2.02
CA CYS A 135 -4.75 18.40 -0.58
C CYS A 135 -3.70 19.37 -0.02
N GLY A 136 -3.90 19.86 1.22
CA GLY A 136 -2.88 20.62 1.94
C GLY A 136 -2.42 21.93 1.27
N GLY A 137 -3.24 22.51 0.37
CA GLY A 137 -2.86 23.68 -0.44
C GLY A 137 -2.04 23.35 -1.68
N GLY A 138 -1.91 22.07 -2.02
CA GLY A 138 -1.18 21.53 -3.16
C GLY A 138 -2.02 20.63 -4.06
N GLN A 139 -1.39 20.20 -5.15
CA GLN A 139 -1.91 19.22 -6.07
C GLN A 139 -0.84 18.18 -6.36
N PHE A 140 -1.21 16.90 -6.37
CA PHE A 140 -0.35 15.79 -6.79
C PHE A 140 -1.18 14.79 -7.60
N ASP A 141 -0.50 14.08 -8.49
CA ASP A 141 -1.08 12.99 -9.26
C ASP A 141 -0.70 11.66 -8.58
N PHE A 142 -1.50 10.62 -8.80
CA PHE A 142 -1.16 9.29 -8.33
C PHE A 142 -1.92 8.21 -9.10
N HIS A 143 -1.42 6.99 -9.00
CA HIS A 143 -2.02 5.78 -9.54
C HIS A 143 -2.56 4.90 -8.43
N LEU A 144 -3.79 4.41 -8.57
CA LEU A 144 -4.43 3.46 -7.66
C LEU A 144 -4.80 2.18 -8.42
N ILE A 145 -4.38 1.02 -7.93
CA ILE A 145 -4.88 -0.28 -8.36
C ILE A 145 -5.75 -0.87 -7.25
N ASP A 146 -7.00 -1.17 -7.57
CA ASP A 146 -7.94 -1.88 -6.68
C ASP A 146 -8.06 -3.35 -7.10
N MET A 147 -7.75 -4.27 -6.17
CA MET A 147 -7.72 -5.71 -6.41
C MET A 147 -8.56 -6.53 -5.43
N HIS A 148 -9.02 -7.70 -5.89
CA HIS A 148 -9.64 -8.71 -5.06
C HIS A 148 -9.16 -10.10 -5.51
N LEU A 149 -8.15 -10.61 -4.82
CA LEU A 149 -7.50 -11.88 -5.15
C LEU A 149 -8.39 -13.10 -4.90
N LYS A 150 -7.90 -14.28 -5.28
CA LYS A 150 -8.61 -15.54 -5.05
C LYS A 150 -8.56 -15.88 -3.56
N ALA A 151 -9.75 -15.96 -2.94
CA ALA A 151 -9.95 -16.43 -1.57
C ALA A 151 -9.72 -17.94 -1.40
N LEU A 152 -9.78 -18.39 -0.14
CA LEU A 152 -9.56 -19.76 0.38
C LEU A 152 -8.08 -20.13 0.59
N SER A 153 -7.83 -21.03 1.53
CA SER A 153 -6.49 -21.49 1.93
C SER A 153 -6.04 -22.78 1.23
N ASP A 154 -6.83 -23.33 0.31
CA ASP A 154 -6.43 -24.52 -0.45
C ASP A 154 -5.27 -24.22 -1.44
N GLN A 155 -4.54 -25.26 -1.83
CA GLN A 155 -3.34 -25.13 -2.67
C GLN A 155 -3.64 -24.48 -4.03
N GLU A 156 -4.79 -24.77 -4.65
CA GLU A 156 -5.14 -24.16 -5.93
C GLU A 156 -5.34 -22.66 -5.78
N SER A 157 -6.04 -22.24 -4.72
CA SER A 157 -6.24 -20.82 -4.40
C SER A 157 -4.92 -20.10 -4.12
N GLN A 158 -4.00 -20.70 -3.37
CA GLN A 158 -2.65 -20.17 -3.13
C GLN A 158 -1.83 -20.06 -4.43
N ASP A 159 -1.87 -21.08 -5.30
CA ASP A 159 -1.15 -21.07 -6.58
C ASP A 159 -1.68 -19.98 -7.51
N ARG A 160 -3.00 -19.71 -7.48
CA ARG A 160 -3.61 -18.60 -8.20
C ARG A 160 -3.16 -17.24 -7.67
N ARG A 161 -3.13 -17.06 -6.34
CA ARG A 161 -2.58 -15.83 -5.74
C ARG A 161 -1.12 -15.63 -6.12
N ARG A 162 -0.28 -16.66 -6.00
CA ARG A 162 1.13 -16.60 -6.43
C ARG A 162 1.29 -16.22 -7.90
N ALA A 163 0.48 -16.82 -8.79
CA ALA A 163 0.50 -16.47 -10.21
C ALA A 163 0.05 -15.03 -10.48
N ALA A 164 -0.96 -14.55 -9.74
CA ALA A 164 -1.42 -13.16 -9.82
C ALA A 164 -0.34 -12.17 -9.36
N ILE A 165 0.34 -12.46 -8.25
CA ILE A 165 1.40 -11.59 -7.70
C ILE A 165 2.61 -11.51 -8.62
N LEU A 166 3.03 -12.61 -9.23
CA LEU A 166 4.10 -12.58 -10.24
C LEU A 166 3.73 -11.72 -11.45
N MET A 167 2.46 -11.79 -11.89
CA MET A 167 1.97 -10.99 -13.02
C MET A 167 1.82 -9.51 -12.65
N LEU A 168 1.30 -9.21 -11.45
CA LEU A 168 1.22 -7.84 -10.92
C LEU A 168 2.61 -7.24 -10.78
N LYS A 169 3.57 -7.96 -10.17
CA LYS A 169 4.94 -7.48 -10.03
C LYS A 169 5.57 -7.16 -11.39
N ALA A 170 5.47 -8.08 -12.36
CA ALA A 170 6.02 -7.83 -13.69
C ALA A 170 5.38 -6.60 -14.37
N TYR A 171 4.09 -6.36 -14.13
CA TYR A 171 3.42 -5.15 -14.60
C TYR A 171 3.94 -3.90 -13.89
N LEU A 172 4.06 -3.91 -12.56
CA LEU A 172 4.54 -2.76 -11.80
C LEU A 172 6.01 -2.42 -12.15
N ASP A 173 6.88 -3.42 -12.25
CA ASP A 173 8.30 -3.25 -12.59
C ASP A 173 8.50 -2.58 -13.97
N ILE A 174 7.52 -2.72 -14.87
CA ILE A 174 7.52 -2.09 -16.20
C ILE A 174 6.88 -0.70 -16.15
N ASN A 175 5.73 -0.56 -15.48
CA ASN A 175 4.88 0.61 -15.61
C ASN A 175 5.19 1.71 -14.60
N VAL A 176 5.60 1.38 -13.36
CA VAL A 176 5.94 2.39 -12.35
C VAL A 176 7.10 3.27 -12.85
N PRO A 177 8.25 2.73 -13.34
CA PRO A 177 9.36 3.57 -13.79
C PRO A 177 9.12 4.26 -15.14
N ALA A 178 8.09 3.84 -15.88
CA ALA A 178 7.75 4.38 -17.19
C ALA A 178 6.62 5.42 -17.14
N ALA A 179 5.88 5.47 -16.02
CA ALA A 179 4.79 6.41 -15.83
C ALA A 179 5.34 7.83 -15.66
N PRO A 180 4.58 8.87 -16.08
CA PRO A 180 4.95 10.25 -15.77
C PRO A 180 4.96 10.54 -14.27
N ASP A 181 4.11 9.81 -13.54
CA ASP A 181 3.96 9.88 -12.10
C ASP A 181 4.23 8.49 -11.49
N HIS A 182 5.07 8.45 -10.47
CA HIS A 182 5.55 7.20 -9.88
C HIS A 182 4.86 6.87 -8.55
N ASP A 183 3.87 7.67 -8.15
CA ASP A 183 3.13 7.47 -6.90
C ASP A 183 2.04 6.41 -7.12
N TRP A 184 2.43 5.15 -7.00
CA TRP A 184 1.54 4.02 -7.22
C TRP A 184 1.13 3.38 -5.90
N LEU A 185 -0.18 3.20 -5.74
CA LEU A 185 -0.81 2.50 -4.65
C LEU A 185 -1.50 1.24 -5.19
N VAL A 186 -1.34 0.13 -4.50
CA VAL A 186 -2.10 -1.10 -4.75
C VAL A 186 -2.85 -1.44 -3.47
N VAL A 187 -4.17 -1.47 -3.56
CA VAL A 187 -5.08 -1.65 -2.43
C VAL A 187 -6.06 -2.77 -2.72
N GLY A 188 -6.60 -3.39 -1.68
CA GLY A 188 -7.66 -4.37 -1.89
C GLY A 188 -7.76 -5.42 -0.80
N ASP A 189 -8.52 -6.46 -1.13
CA ASP A 189 -8.55 -7.73 -0.43
C ASP A 189 -7.57 -8.71 -1.11
N TRP A 190 -6.42 -8.87 -0.47
CA TRP A 190 -5.30 -9.69 -0.96
C TRP A 190 -5.46 -11.17 -0.59
N ASN A 191 -6.38 -11.51 0.32
CA ASN A 191 -6.73 -12.88 0.71
C ASN A 191 -5.56 -13.75 1.22
N ASP A 192 -4.48 -13.14 1.72
CA ASP A 192 -3.38 -13.83 2.41
C ASP A 192 -2.68 -12.88 3.38
N GLU A 193 -1.85 -13.43 4.27
CA GLU A 193 -1.11 -12.68 5.29
C GLU A 193 0.29 -12.27 4.78
N LEU A 194 0.85 -11.18 5.32
CA LEU A 194 2.19 -10.71 4.94
C LEU A 194 3.31 -11.43 5.70
N GLU A 195 3.01 -11.97 6.87
CA GLU A 195 3.99 -12.57 7.79
C GLU A 195 4.18 -14.08 7.61
N ASP A 196 3.53 -14.69 6.62
CA ASP A 196 3.71 -16.10 6.30
C ASP A 196 5.20 -16.45 6.10
N PRO A 197 5.62 -17.68 6.46
CA PRO A 197 6.98 -18.14 6.20
C PRO A 197 7.34 -17.98 4.72
N GLN A 198 8.59 -17.59 4.43
CA GLN A 198 9.07 -17.33 3.06
C GLN A 198 8.72 -18.44 2.05
N SER A 199 8.74 -19.71 2.46
CA SER A 199 8.43 -20.85 1.58
C SER A 199 6.95 -20.93 1.15
N GLU A 200 6.07 -20.30 1.91
CA GLU A 200 4.60 -20.36 1.74
C GLU A 200 4.03 -19.01 1.29
N ASN A 201 4.70 -17.91 1.66
CA ASN A 201 4.27 -16.54 1.42
C ASN A 201 4.16 -16.20 -0.08
N VAL A 202 2.93 -16.06 -0.56
CA VAL A 202 2.62 -15.74 -1.96
C VAL A 202 3.07 -14.34 -2.36
N PHE A 203 3.28 -13.44 -1.39
CA PHE A 203 3.72 -12.06 -1.58
C PHE A 203 5.24 -11.88 -1.52
N TRP A 204 6.00 -12.96 -1.30
CA TRP A 204 7.45 -12.91 -1.17
C TRP A 204 8.18 -12.11 -2.28
N PRO A 205 7.79 -12.21 -3.59
CA PRO A 205 8.44 -11.43 -4.64
C PRO A 205 8.33 -9.90 -4.48
N LEU A 206 7.25 -9.41 -3.85
CA LEU A 206 7.06 -7.98 -3.55
C LEU A 206 7.73 -7.63 -2.21
N LEU A 207 7.62 -8.49 -1.20
CA LEU A 207 8.21 -8.25 0.13
C LEU A 207 9.73 -8.17 0.11
N ILE A 208 10.39 -9.00 -0.69
CA ILE A 208 11.86 -8.98 -0.81
C ILE A 208 12.36 -7.79 -1.61
N ASP A 209 11.50 -7.19 -2.42
CA ASP A 209 11.79 -6.03 -3.26
C ASP A 209 11.44 -4.71 -2.56
N SER A 210 11.88 -4.62 -1.30
CA SER A 210 11.59 -3.50 -0.40
C SER A 210 12.14 -2.14 -0.85
N LEU A 211 12.98 -2.12 -1.89
CA LEU A 211 13.50 -0.88 -2.49
C LEU A 211 12.51 -0.24 -3.44
N ASP A 212 11.68 -1.04 -4.10
CA ASP A 212 10.71 -0.59 -5.09
C ASP A 212 9.28 -0.61 -4.53
N TYR A 213 8.99 -1.51 -3.58
CA TYR A 213 7.65 -1.69 -3.02
C TYR A 213 7.65 -1.75 -1.49
N ARG A 214 6.61 -1.18 -0.89
CA ARG A 214 6.42 -1.21 0.56
C ARG A 214 4.96 -1.48 0.91
N PHE A 215 4.73 -2.52 1.69
CA PHE A 215 3.43 -2.74 2.32
C PHE A 215 3.29 -1.84 3.55
N LEU A 216 2.34 -0.91 3.51
CA LEU A 216 2.04 -0.01 4.62
C LEU A 216 1.36 -0.74 5.78
N THR A 217 0.74 -1.88 5.49
CA THR A 217 0.12 -2.79 6.47
C THR A 217 1.08 -3.77 7.12
N LEU A 218 2.32 -3.92 6.63
CA LEU A 218 3.29 -4.87 7.19
C LEU A 218 3.53 -4.70 8.70
N PRO A 219 3.64 -3.47 9.26
CA PRO A 219 3.80 -3.29 10.71
C PRO A 219 2.62 -3.78 11.56
N MET A 220 1.45 -4.01 10.95
CA MET A 220 0.23 -4.48 11.60
C MET A 220 0.02 -6.00 11.48
N ALA A 221 0.78 -6.65 10.59
CA ALA A 221 0.67 -8.06 10.25
C ALA A 221 0.88 -8.97 11.47
N GLY A 222 0.12 -10.06 11.57
CA GLY A 222 0.17 -11.00 12.71
C GLY A 222 -0.37 -10.47 14.04
N ILE A 223 -1.00 -9.28 14.07
CA ILE A 223 -1.57 -8.69 15.29
C ILE A 223 -3.11 -8.74 15.20
N PRO A 224 -3.80 -9.60 15.98
CA PRO A 224 -5.26 -9.77 15.89
C PRO A 224 -6.09 -8.49 16.13
N TYR A 225 -5.51 -7.50 16.85
CA TYR A 225 -6.15 -6.19 17.02
C TYR A 225 -6.35 -5.47 15.67
N TRP A 226 -5.42 -5.65 14.74
CA TRP A 226 -5.45 -5.05 13.41
C TRP A 226 -6.11 -5.92 12.34
N ALA A 227 -6.58 -7.12 12.69
CA ALA A 227 -7.24 -8.02 11.75
C ALA A 227 -8.32 -7.31 10.92
N SER A 228 -8.19 -7.34 9.60
CA SER A 228 -9.23 -6.90 8.66
C SER A 228 -10.32 -7.96 8.52
N TYR A 229 -9.99 -9.24 8.70
CA TYR A 229 -10.95 -10.34 8.78
C TYR A 229 -11.01 -10.91 10.22
N PRO A 230 -11.82 -10.30 11.11
CA PRO A 230 -11.80 -10.56 12.55
C PRO A 230 -12.17 -11.98 12.96
N SER A 231 -12.96 -12.69 12.17
CA SER A 231 -13.41 -14.05 12.51
C SER A 231 -12.25 -15.04 12.62
N LEU A 232 -11.17 -14.82 11.86
CA LEU A 232 -9.93 -15.58 11.91
C LEU A 232 -8.78 -14.82 12.58
N GLY A 233 -8.98 -13.55 12.93
CA GLY A 233 -7.92 -12.69 13.47
C GLY A 233 -6.86 -12.32 12.43
N SER A 234 -7.24 -12.33 11.14
CA SER A 234 -6.32 -12.19 10.02
C SER A 234 -6.32 -10.79 9.41
N LEU A 235 -5.17 -10.31 8.95
CA LEU A 235 -5.04 -9.07 8.19
C LEU A 235 -4.81 -9.43 6.72
N ILE A 236 -5.87 -9.44 5.93
CA ILE A 236 -5.82 -9.85 4.51
C ILE A 236 -6.17 -8.72 3.54
N ASP A 237 -6.57 -7.56 4.06
CA ASP A 237 -6.76 -6.35 3.30
C ASP A 237 -5.50 -5.50 3.45
N HIS A 238 -4.89 -5.10 2.33
CA HIS A 238 -3.59 -4.45 2.34
C HIS A 238 -3.52 -3.22 1.46
N ILE A 239 -2.62 -2.33 1.86
CA ILE A 239 -2.20 -1.16 1.10
C ILE A 239 -0.69 -1.29 0.90
N MET A 240 -0.28 -1.38 -0.37
CA MET A 240 1.10 -1.37 -0.80
C MET A 240 1.35 -0.11 -1.63
N ILE A 241 2.53 0.47 -1.50
CA ILE A 241 2.96 1.62 -2.29
C ILE A 241 4.25 1.31 -3.06
N ALA A 242 4.43 1.96 -4.21
CA ALA A 242 5.73 2.09 -4.84
C ALA A 242 6.63 3.02 -4.01
N SER A 243 7.94 2.93 -4.23
CA SER A 243 8.92 3.61 -3.39
C SER A 243 8.86 5.14 -3.46
N ASP A 244 8.51 5.72 -4.62
CA ASP A 244 8.39 7.18 -4.78
C ASP A 244 7.24 7.75 -3.93
N ALA A 245 6.11 7.05 -3.83
CA ALA A 245 4.97 7.40 -2.97
C ALA A 245 5.31 7.45 -1.45
N ASN A 246 6.52 7.04 -1.04
CA ASN A 246 6.96 7.20 0.35
C ASN A 246 7.12 8.67 0.75
N VAL A 247 7.30 9.59 -0.20
CA VAL A 247 7.46 11.02 0.11
C VAL A 247 6.13 11.62 0.55
N GLU A 248 5.05 11.22 -0.11
CA GLU A 248 3.66 11.63 0.15
C GLU A 248 3.13 10.93 1.39
N TYR A 249 3.53 9.66 1.56
CA TYR A 249 3.22 8.91 2.77
C TYR A 249 3.97 9.48 3.98
N ASP A 250 5.29 9.70 3.92
CA ASP A 250 6.16 10.23 4.98
C ASP A 250 5.84 9.72 6.40
N SER A 251 5.11 10.52 7.18
CA SER A 251 4.64 10.33 8.57
C SER A 251 3.17 9.89 8.65
N GLY A 252 2.67 9.39 7.54
CA GLY A 252 1.32 8.90 7.34
C GLY A 252 0.99 7.75 8.28
N THR A 253 -0.30 7.56 8.49
CA THR A 253 -0.82 6.56 9.41
C THR A 253 -1.61 5.54 8.63
N THR A 254 -1.28 4.27 8.82
CA THR A 254 -2.05 3.14 8.28
C THR A 254 -2.68 2.37 9.43
N ILE A 255 -3.99 2.15 9.35
CA ILE A 255 -4.79 1.51 10.39
C ILE A 255 -5.93 0.69 9.79
N THR A 256 -6.34 -0.35 10.53
CA THR A 256 -7.63 -1.01 10.30
C THR A 256 -8.68 -0.25 11.09
N LEU A 257 -9.74 0.22 10.43
CA LEU A 257 -10.86 0.86 11.13
C LEU A 257 -11.75 -0.22 11.72
N ARG A 258 -11.80 -0.29 13.05
CA ARG A 258 -12.61 -1.26 13.80
C ARG A 258 -14.04 -0.78 13.93
N LEU A 259 -14.70 -0.57 12.78
CA LEU A 259 -16.06 -0.02 12.70
C LEU A 259 -17.10 -0.92 13.38
N ASP A 260 -16.81 -2.20 13.55
CA ASP A 260 -17.59 -3.16 14.32
C ASP A 260 -17.54 -2.94 15.84
N ASP A 261 -16.49 -2.32 16.37
CA ASP A 261 -16.45 -1.88 17.77
C ASP A 261 -17.29 -0.60 17.98
N GLU A 262 -17.35 0.27 16.96
CA GLU A 262 -18.06 1.56 17.00
C GLU A 262 -19.55 1.41 16.66
N TYR A 263 -19.87 0.53 15.71
CA TYR A 263 -21.22 0.25 15.23
C TYR A 263 -21.59 -1.22 15.45
N SER A 264 -22.33 -1.49 16.52
CA SER A 264 -22.63 -2.86 17.00
C SER A 264 -23.34 -3.79 16.01
N ASN A 265 -23.93 -3.26 14.93
CA ASN A 265 -24.62 -4.07 13.92
C ASN A 265 -23.87 -4.08 12.57
N TYR A 266 -22.58 -3.74 12.59
CA TYR A 266 -21.70 -3.71 11.44
C TYR A 266 -21.70 -5.01 10.65
N ALA A 267 -21.36 -6.13 11.30
CA ALA A 267 -21.23 -7.43 10.63
C ALA A 267 -22.52 -7.89 9.93
N ASN A 268 -23.68 -7.54 10.50
CA ASN A 268 -24.97 -7.91 9.92
C ASN A 268 -25.42 -6.98 8.78
N ARG A 269 -24.93 -5.74 8.73
CA ARG A 269 -25.39 -4.76 7.72
C ARG A 269 -24.39 -4.50 6.62
N ILE A 270 -23.11 -4.56 6.92
CA ILE A 270 -22.06 -4.06 6.05
C ILE A 270 -21.18 -5.20 5.56
N SER A 271 -20.35 -5.77 6.43
CA SER A 271 -19.34 -6.73 6.00
C SER A 271 -18.77 -7.53 7.16
N ASP A 272 -18.26 -8.71 6.86
CA ASP A 272 -17.38 -9.49 7.72
C ASP A 272 -15.92 -9.04 7.65
N HIS A 273 -15.55 -8.16 6.70
CA HIS A 273 -14.28 -7.45 6.66
C HIS A 273 -14.38 -6.07 7.33
N ARG A 274 -13.30 -5.62 7.97
CA ARG A 274 -13.06 -4.24 8.40
C ARG A 274 -12.23 -3.52 7.34
N PRO A 275 -12.51 -2.23 7.08
CA PRO A 275 -11.73 -1.50 6.10
C PRO A 275 -10.35 -1.11 6.64
N VAL A 276 -9.38 -1.01 5.73
CA VAL A 276 -8.01 -0.59 6.00
C VAL A 276 -7.75 0.74 5.33
N MET A 277 -7.20 1.69 6.07
CA MET A 277 -7.00 3.07 5.66
C MET A 277 -5.53 3.45 5.73
N SER A 278 -5.06 4.24 4.77
CA SER A 278 -3.82 5.00 4.86
C SER A 278 -4.12 6.49 4.71
N MET A 279 -3.57 7.29 5.62
CA MET A 279 -3.65 8.75 5.62
C MET A 279 -2.29 9.33 5.20
N PHE A 280 -2.28 10.12 4.13
CA PHE A 280 -1.13 10.76 3.52
C PHE A 280 -1.06 12.24 3.93
N ALA A 281 0.15 12.76 4.12
CA ALA A 281 0.35 14.10 4.68
C ALA A 281 -0.03 15.25 3.72
N GLY A 282 -0.38 14.93 2.46
CA GLY A 282 -1.02 15.87 1.54
C GLY A 282 -0.18 17.09 1.17
N ARG A 283 1.15 17.01 1.22
CA ARG A 283 2.02 18.16 1.01
C ARG A 283 2.22 18.42 -0.50
N PRO A 284 2.02 19.65 -0.99
CA PRO A 284 2.45 20.01 -2.34
C PRO A 284 3.95 19.74 -2.52
N ILE A 285 4.31 19.04 -3.60
CA ILE A 285 5.68 19.00 -4.11
C ILE A 285 5.97 20.38 -4.72
N SER A 286 6.30 21.35 -3.87
CA SER A 286 6.87 22.62 -4.29
C SER A 286 7.74 23.15 -3.16
N ALA A 287 9.05 22.97 -3.34
CA ALA A 287 10.14 23.55 -2.56
C ALA A 287 10.27 23.08 -1.12
N VAL A 288 10.91 21.92 -0.91
CA VAL A 288 11.73 21.72 0.28
C VAL A 288 12.96 20.87 -0.07
N ASP A 289 14.00 21.57 -0.53
CA ASP A 289 15.41 21.19 -0.42
C ASP A 289 15.89 21.39 1.04
N GLU A 290 15.00 21.26 2.04
CA GLU A 290 15.39 21.16 3.45
C GLU A 290 15.59 19.69 3.81
N PRO A 291 16.67 19.37 4.52
CA PRO A 291 16.85 18.02 5.00
C PRO A 291 15.71 17.68 5.96
N LEU A 292 14.94 16.65 5.59
CA LEU A 292 14.02 15.92 6.47
C LEU A 292 14.71 15.68 7.83
N PRO A 293 13.99 15.53 8.95
CA PRO A 293 14.59 15.17 10.23
C PRO A 293 15.43 13.89 10.08
N ASN A 294 16.72 13.95 10.46
CA ASN A 294 17.75 12.90 10.37
C ASN A 294 17.20 11.46 10.31
N ARG A 295 16.95 10.94 9.11
CA ARG A 295 16.92 9.49 8.90
C ARG A 295 18.36 8.99 9.06
N PRO A 296 18.64 8.01 9.93
CA PRO A 296 20.00 7.50 10.06
C PRO A 296 20.41 6.80 8.76
N GLU A 297 21.62 7.06 8.28
CA GLU A 297 22.20 6.31 7.17
C GLU A 297 22.22 4.82 7.51
N LEU A 298 21.52 4.01 6.71
CA LEU A 298 21.44 2.58 6.92
C LEU A 298 22.65 1.90 6.24
N LEU A 299 23.44 1.19 7.05
CA LEU A 299 24.58 0.38 6.59
C LEU A 299 24.32 -1.08 6.95
N THR A 300 24.07 -1.92 5.95
CA THR A 300 23.85 -3.36 6.16
C THR A 300 24.83 -4.21 5.36
N ILE A 301 25.09 -5.42 5.89
CA ILE A 301 26.00 -6.41 5.28
C ILE A 301 25.18 -7.65 5.00
N TYR A 302 25.08 -8.06 3.74
CA TYR A 302 24.37 -9.29 3.37
C TYR A 302 25.03 -10.02 2.18
N PRO A 303 25.26 -11.34 2.28
CA PRO A 303 25.05 -12.19 3.46
C PRO A 303 25.99 -11.84 4.63
N ASN A 304 25.60 -12.14 5.87
CA ASN A 304 26.43 -12.00 7.06
C ASN A 304 25.96 -12.95 8.17
N PRO A 305 26.71 -14.02 8.53
CA PRO A 305 28.05 -14.36 8.04
C PRO A 305 28.12 -14.64 6.54
N PHE A 306 29.31 -14.50 5.94
CA PHE A 306 29.54 -14.72 4.52
C PHE A 306 30.74 -15.63 4.25
N ASN A 307 30.75 -16.28 3.08
CA ASN A 307 31.87 -17.08 2.60
C ASN A 307 32.40 -16.51 1.27
N GLY A 308 33.65 -16.06 1.27
CA GLY A 308 34.33 -15.49 0.10
C GLY A 308 33.88 -14.07 -0.27
N SER A 309 32.58 -13.78 -0.33
CA SER A 309 32.08 -12.45 -0.71
C SER A 309 30.78 -12.04 -0.01
N THR A 310 30.56 -10.73 0.14
CA THR A 310 29.33 -10.13 0.68
C THR A 310 29.02 -8.81 -0.02
N ASN A 311 27.84 -8.25 0.21
CA ASN A 311 27.48 -6.91 -0.22
C ASN A 311 27.33 -5.97 0.97
N ILE A 312 27.83 -4.75 0.80
CA ILE A 312 27.54 -3.61 1.66
C ILE A 312 26.42 -2.82 1.01
N ASN A 313 25.27 -2.74 1.65
CA ASN A 313 24.17 -1.88 1.20
C ASN A 313 24.17 -0.60 2.04
N VAL A 314 24.08 0.53 1.34
CA VAL A 314 24.03 1.88 1.92
C VAL A 314 22.78 2.57 1.45
N GLU A 315 22.02 3.15 2.39
CA GLU A 315 20.95 4.11 2.10
C GLU A 315 21.42 5.51 2.48
N LEU A 316 21.44 6.40 1.49
CA LEU A 316 21.80 7.80 1.66
C LEU A 316 20.56 8.68 1.61
N PRO A 317 20.14 9.28 2.73
CA PRO A 317 18.97 10.15 2.76
C PRO A 317 19.23 11.51 2.10
N TYR A 318 20.51 11.94 2.02
CA TYR A 318 20.90 13.21 1.39
C TYR A 318 22.16 13.03 0.54
N ALA A 319 22.35 13.94 -0.41
CA ALA A 319 23.60 14.01 -1.14
C ALA A 319 24.74 14.28 -0.15
N SER A 320 25.73 13.40 -0.11
CA SER A 320 26.89 13.59 0.76
C SER A 320 28.15 13.02 0.13
N ARG A 321 29.29 13.57 0.55
CA ARG A 321 30.55 12.88 0.38
C ARG A 321 30.57 11.72 1.37
N PHE A 322 30.67 10.49 0.86
CA PHE A 322 30.84 9.32 1.72
C PHE A 322 32.06 8.50 1.36
N ARG A 323 32.56 7.77 2.35
CA ARG A 323 33.64 6.79 2.23
C ARG A 323 33.32 5.55 3.06
N ILE A 324 33.55 4.37 2.49
CA ILE A 324 33.39 3.09 3.17
C ILE A 324 34.77 2.44 3.33
N ASP A 325 35.21 2.28 4.57
CA ASP A 325 36.44 1.57 4.93
C ASP A 325 36.12 0.23 5.60
N ILE A 326 36.98 -0.77 5.40
CA ILE A 326 36.91 -2.04 6.15
C ILE A 326 38.07 -2.13 7.13
N PHE A 327 37.78 -2.52 8.36
CA PHE A 327 38.78 -2.77 9.40
C PHE A 327 38.70 -4.21 9.91
N ASP A 328 39.84 -4.79 10.30
CA ASP A 328 39.85 -6.03 11.07
C ASP A 328 39.64 -5.79 12.57
N ILE A 329 39.52 -6.86 13.36
CA ILE A 329 39.32 -6.78 14.82
C ILE A 329 40.47 -6.09 15.58
N LEU A 330 41.66 -5.98 14.97
CA LEU A 330 42.80 -5.27 15.54
C LEU A 330 42.82 -3.79 15.13
N GLY A 331 41.82 -3.33 14.37
CA GLY A 331 41.71 -1.97 13.87
C GLY A 331 42.57 -1.68 12.64
N ARG A 332 43.13 -2.69 11.98
CA ARG A 332 43.92 -2.48 10.74
C ARG A 332 42.99 -2.29 9.56
N ASN A 333 43.19 -1.22 8.78
CA ASN A 333 42.43 -0.96 7.56
C ASN A 333 42.77 -2.03 6.48
N ARG A 334 41.74 -2.64 5.90
CA ARG A 334 41.81 -3.70 4.88
C ARG A 334 41.47 -3.21 3.47
N GLY A 335 41.03 -1.96 3.31
CA GLY A 335 40.75 -1.32 2.04
C GLY A 335 39.57 -0.34 2.10
N VAL A 336 39.50 0.51 1.07
CA VAL A 336 38.35 1.38 0.78
C VAL A 336 37.47 0.68 -0.25
N VAL A 337 36.18 0.56 0.05
CA VAL A 337 35.19 -0.08 -0.84
C VAL A 337 34.61 0.92 -1.83
N ALA A 338 34.31 2.13 -1.35
CA ALA A 338 33.76 3.21 -2.14
C ALA A 338 34.13 4.56 -1.51
N GLU A 339 34.41 5.56 -2.35
CA GLU A 339 34.63 6.96 -1.93
C GLU A 339 34.13 7.89 -3.03
N GLY A 340 33.44 8.97 -2.66
CA GLY A 340 33.00 9.98 -3.62
C GLY A 340 31.83 10.83 -3.12
N ASN A 341 31.33 11.68 -4.00
CA ASN A 341 30.08 12.42 -3.80
C ASN A 341 28.95 11.60 -4.43
N TYR A 342 27.96 11.26 -3.62
CA TYR A 342 26.82 10.48 -4.05
C TYR A 342 25.55 11.28 -3.85
N ARG A 343 24.57 10.99 -4.71
CA ARG A 343 23.23 11.56 -4.60
C ARG A 343 22.44 10.77 -3.54
N PRO A 344 21.29 11.28 -3.06
CA PRO A 344 20.40 10.46 -2.26
C PRO A 344 20.02 9.19 -3.02
N GLY A 345 19.89 8.08 -2.31
CA GLY A 345 19.50 6.80 -2.89
C GLY A 345 20.20 5.60 -2.27
N HIS A 346 19.97 4.44 -2.88
CA HIS A 346 20.49 3.16 -2.41
C HIS A 346 21.68 2.71 -3.24
N TYR A 347 22.74 2.27 -2.56
CA TYR A 347 23.96 1.80 -3.19
C TYR A 347 24.32 0.42 -2.69
N ARG A 348 24.78 -0.43 -3.61
CA ARG A 348 25.26 -1.78 -3.31
C ARG A 348 26.71 -1.90 -3.77
N PHE A 349 27.59 -2.28 -2.83
CA PHE A 349 29.00 -2.51 -3.10
C PHE A 349 29.38 -3.95 -2.78
N SER A 350 29.86 -4.69 -3.76
CA SER A 350 30.34 -6.05 -3.56
C SER A 350 31.76 -6.05 -2.99
N VAL A 351 31.97 -6.87 -1.96
CA VAL A 351 33.26 -7.06 -1.29
C VAL A 351 33.69 -8.51 -1.45
N ALA A 352 34.82 -8.71 -2.11
CA ALA A 352 35.51 -10.01 -2.17
C ALA A 352 36.60 -10.08 -1.10
N ALA A 353 36.57 -11.12 -0.28
CA ALA A 353 37.44 -11.31 0.88
C ALA A 353 38.35 -12.53 0.74
N ASP A 354 38.68 -12.94 -0.50
CA ASP A 354 39.48 -14.13 -0.80
C ASP A 354 40.85 -14.11 -0.08
N HIS A 355 41.41 -12.92 0.10
CA HIS A 355 42.72 -12.68 0.74
C HIS A 355 42.64 -12.41 2.25
N TRP A 356 41.46 -12.55 2.86
CA TRP A 356 41.23 -12.27 4.29
C TRP A 356 41.11 -13.59 5.06
N SER A 357 41.56 -13.61 6.32
CA SER A 357 41.37 -14.77 7.20
C SER A 357 39.95 -14.80 7.76
N SER A 358 39.40 -15.98 8.07
CA SER A 358 38.12 -16.09 8.79
C SER A 358 38.16 -15.28 10.08
N GLY A 359 37.06 -14.59 10.40
CA GLY A 359 37.00 -13.71 11.56
C GLY A 359 36.02 -12.55 11.43
N VAL A 360 36.09 -11.63 12.39
CA VAL A 360 35.25 -10.44 12.47
C VAL A 360 35.96 -9.24 11.85
N TYR A 361 35.22 -8.52 11.01
CA TYR A 361 35.61 -7.26 10.39
C TYR A 361 34.53 -6.21 10.63
N PHE A 362 34.84 -4.94 10.37
CA PHE A 362 33.92 -3.82 10.51
C PHE A 362 33.94 -2.98 9.25
N ALA A 363 32.77 -2.82 8.62
CA ALA A 363 32.54 -1.79 7.63
C ALA A 363 32.21 -0.48 8.35
N VAL A 364 32.91 0.59 7.98
CA VAL A 364 32.71 1.93 8.52
C VAL A 364 32.30 2.82 7.37
N LEU A 365 31.06 3.28 7.40
CA LEU A 365 30.56 4.35 6.55
C LEU A 365 30.84 5.68 7.25
N GLN A 366 31.57 6.56 6.56
CA GLN A 366 31.85 7.92 7.01
C GLN A 366 31.26 8.89 6.00
N THR A 367 30.36 9.77 6.46
CA THR A 367 29.92 10.95 5.73
C THR A 367 30.42 12.22 6.40
N GLU A 368 30.05 13.37 5.85
CA GLU A 368 30.37 14.68 6.46
C GLU A 368 29.74 14.84 7.84
N ASN A 369 28.54 14.29 8.05
CA ASN A 369 27.72 14.55 9.24
C ASN A 369 27.49 13.31 10.11
N SER A 370 27.84 12.10 9.63
CA SER A 370 27.53 10.86 10.32
C SER A 370 28.62 9.80 10.18
N ARG A 371 28.55 8.80 11.07
CA ARG A 371 29.43 7.63 11.04
C ARG A 371 28.65 6.40 11.46
N SER A 372 28.47 5.46 10.52
CA SER A 372 27.79 4.18 10.74
C SER A 372 28.80 3.03 10.70
N ILE A 373 28.60 2.02 11.55
CA ILE A 373 29.50 0.86 11.64
C ILE A 373 28.67 -0.43 11.57
N ALA A 374 29.05 -1.34 10.68
CA ALA A 374 28.43 -2.65 10.58
C ALA A 374 29.47 -3.76 10.77
N ARG A 375 29.14 -4.74 11.62
CA ARG A 375 29.97 -5.92 11.86
C ARG A 375 29.83 -6.90 10.69
N MET A 376 30.94 -7.36 10.13
CA MET A 376 31.00 -8.39 9.09
C MET A 376 31.63 -9.66 9.68
N THR A 377 31.09 -10.84 9.41
CA THR A 377 31.62 -12.14 9.87
C THR A 377 31.96 -13.01 8.67
N LEU A 378 33.26 -13.21 8.42
CA LEU A 378 33.77 -14.06 7.35
C LEU A 378 34.00 -15.48 7.87
N LEU A 379 33.36 -16.45 7.21
CA LEU A 379 33.56 -17.88 7.40
C LEU A 379 34.19 -18.46 6.12
N LYS A 380 35.31 -19.15 6.25
CA LYS A 380 35.91 -19.94 5.16
C LYS A 380 35.75 -21.42 5.43
#